data_AF-A0A101GSI5-F1
#
_entry.id   AF-A0A101GSI5-F1
#
_cell.length_a   1.000
_cell.length_b   1.000
_cell.length_c   1.000
_cell.angle_alpha   90.00
_cell.angle_beta   90.00
_cell.angle_gamma   90.00
#
_symmetry.space_group_name_H-M   'P 1'
#
loop_
_entity.id
_entity.type
_entity.pdbx_description
1 polymer ?
#
loop_
_entity_poly.entity_id
_entity_poly.type
_entity_poly.pdbx_seq_one_letter_code
_entity_poly.pdbx_strand_id
1 'polypeptide(L)'
;MSLIPVSDLIGRLRERGARSVALQFPAGLARQAPGTAAALRREGFDVIVSGDPCYGACDLALDALAYADVLVHVGHAPVEERPDVLYEPVRFDFDVSVLENVLPLLAGRRIGLVTTVQHVHLIDAMTAFLREHGIKALAAPGDGRAPLVGQVLGCNFTAARATGADEILFVGTGVFHPVGIQLATGARVVALDPFTGEVQEVDASRLVRRRAAVMEKARDAASFGIIVSTKSGQQRMSLARRLVALSDRAFLVAMREVSPAEMLDLGFGAYVNTACPRLAYDDQVRFPVPVLTPPEFEILCGARAWDDYAIDEYLSP
;
A
#
# COMPACT_ATOMS: atom_id res chain seq x y z
N MET A 1 16.19 -20.48 -5.41
CA MET A 1 15.02 -21.17 -4.85
C MET A 1 13.77 -20.38 -5.19
N SER A 2 12.66 -21.03 -5.54
CA SER A 2 11.38 -20.36 -5.76
C SER A 2 10.90 -19.77 -4.43
N LEU A 3 10.50 -18.50 -4.41
CA LEU A 3 9.88 -17.87 -3.22
C LEU A 3 8.42 -18.31 -3.05
N ILE A 4 7.89 -19.04 -4.05
CA ILE A 4 6.50 -19.50 -4.09
C ILE A 4 6.50 -21.01 -3.81
N PRO A 5 5.80 -21.47 -2.75
CA PRO A 5 5.70 -22.88 -2.39
C PRO A 5 4.72 -23.61 -3.32
N VAL A 6 5.16 -23.91 -4.54
CA VAL A 6 4.29 -24.45 -5.61
C VAL A 6 3.55 -25.73 -5.20
N SER A 7 4.15 -26.61 -4.40
CA SER A 7 3.51 -27.85 -3.95
C SER A 7 2.28 -27.63 -3.07
N ASP A 8 2.34 -26.66 -2.14
CA ASP A 8 1.19 -26.28 -1.30
C ASP A 8 0.08 -25.64 -2.15
N LEU A 9 0.49 -24.78 -3.08
CA LEU A 9 -0.42 -24.11 -4.02
C LEU A 9 -1.25 -25.11 -4.84
N ILE A 10 -0.63 -26.20 -5.33
CA ILE A 10 -1.32 -27.25 -6.09
C ILE A 10 -2.42 -27.91 -5.25
N GLY A 11 -2.14 -28.22 -3.98
CA GLY A 11 -3.12 -28.81 -3.06
C GLY A 11 -4.35 -27.92 -2.90
N ARG A 12 -4.13 -26.64 -2.57
CA ARG A 12 -5.18 -25.64 -2.41
C ARG A 12 -6.00 -25.41 -3.68
N LEU A 13 -5.38 -25.48 -4.85
CA LEU A 13 -6.08 -25.40 -6.14
C LEU A 13 -7.00 -26.61 -6.38
N ARG A 14 -6.51 -27.82 -6.08
CA ARG A 14 -7.29 -29.07 -6.22
C ARG A 14 -8.47 -29.13 -5.24
N GLU A 15 -8.27 -28.67 -3.99
CA GLU A 15 -9.33 -28.56 -2.99
C GLU A 15 -10.47 -27.64 -3.45
N ARG A 16 -10.14 -26.57 -4.20
CA ARG A 16 -11.12 -25.67 -4.83
C ARG A 16 -11.74 -26.23 -6.11
N GLY A 17 -11.33 -27.42 -6.56
CA GLY A 17 -11.80 -28.02 -7.81
C GLY A 17 -11.37 -27.26 -9.07
N ALA A 18 -10.33 -26.42 -8.98
CA ALA A 18 -9.86 -25.60 -10.10
C ALA A 18 -9.26 -26.47 -11.21
N ARG A 19 -9.59 -26.14 -12.46
CA ARG A 19 -9.01 -26.73 -13.68
C ARG A 19 -8.20 -25.70 -14.46
N SER A 20 -8.64 -24.44 -14.45
CA SER A 20 -7.94 -23.31 -15.04
C SER A 20 -7.51 -22.29 -13.97
N VAL A 21 -6.31 -21.74 -14.12
CA VAL A 21 -5.67 -20.88 -13.11
C VAL A 21 -5.12 -19.61 -13.77
N ALA A 22 -5.53 -18.46 -13.25
CA ALA A 22 -4.90 -17.19 -13.56
C ALA A 22 -3.77 -16.90 -12.57
N LEU A 23 -2.60 -16.46 -13.06
CA LEU A 23 -1.46 -16.07 -12.23
C LEU A 23 -1.23 -14.57 -12.32
N GLN A 24 -1.07 -13.92 -11.18
CA GLN A 24 -0.71 -12.50 -11.10
C GLN A 24 0.47 -12.30 -10.15
N PHE A 25 1.43 -11.47 -10.58
CA PHE A 25 2.67 -11.22 -9.85
C PHE A 25 2.97 -9.71 -9.77
N PRO A 26 3.46 -9.20 -8.64
CA PRO A 26 4.05 -7.87 -8.58
C PRO A 26 5.35 -7.82 -9.39
N ALA A 27 5.77 -6.61 -9.75
CA ALA A 27 6.97 -6.37 -10.57
C ALA A 27 8.22 -7.11 -10.06
N GLY A 28 8.45 -7.15 -8.73
CA GLY A 28 9.59 -7.83 -8.13
C GLY A 28 9.58 -9.36 -8.25
N LEU A 29 8.42 -9.96 -8.54
CA LEU A 29 8.24 -11.42 -8.64
C LEU A 29 7.83 -11.87 -10.06
N ALA A 30 7.57 -10.95 -10.98
CA ALA A 30 7.08 -11.24 -12.33
C ALA A 30 7.98 -12.21 -13.12
N ARG A 31 9.30 -12.20 -12.87
CA ARG A 31 10.24 -13.15 -13.50
C ARG A 31 10.03 -14.61 -13.09
N GLN A 32 9.29 -14.88 -12.01
CA GLN A 32 8.93 -16.23 -11.59
C GLN A 32 7.74 -16.79 -12.38
N ALA A 33 6.99 -15.95 -13.10
CA ALA A 33 5.76 -16.34 -13.79
C ALA A 33 5.92 -17.52 -14.75
N PRO A 34 6.95 -17.56 -15.65
CA PRO A 34 7.12 -18.70 -16.56
C PRO A 34 7.38 -20.02 -15.82
N GLY A 35 8.16 -19.97 -14.73
CA GLY A 35 8.50 -21.13 -13.92
C GLY A 35 7.29 -21.70 -13.17
N THR A 36 6.53 -20.82 -12.52
CA THR A 36 5.29 -21.20 -11.82
C THR A 36 4.24 -21.74 -12.80
N ALA A 37 4.05 -21.08 -13.95
CA ALA A 37 3.11 -21.55 -14.97
C ALA A 37 3.50 -22.92 -15.52
N ALA A 38 4.78 -23.15 -15.82
CA ALA A 38 5.27 -24.46 -16.26
C ALA A 38 5.09 -25.56 -15.20
N ALA A 39 5.21 -25.22 -13.91
CA ALA A 39 4.99 -26.16 -12.83
C ALA A 39 3.51 -26.55 -12.68
N LEU A 40 2.59 -25.58 -12.72
CA LEU A 40 1.15 -25.87 -12.66
C LEU A 40 0.67 -26.63 -13.91
N ARG A 41 1.16 -26.29 -15.10
CA ARG A 41 0.81 -27.03 -16.33
C ARG A 41 1.25 -28.50 -16.28
N ARG A 42 2.40 -28.81 -15.67
CA ARG A 42 2.84 -30.21 -15.46
C ARG A 42 1.89 -31.01 -14.57
N GLU A 43 1.16 -30.35 -13.69
CA GLU A 43 0.16 -30.94 -12.80
C GLU A 43 -1.25 -31.01 -13.41
N GLY A 44 -1.40 -30.61 -14.68
CA GLY A 44 -2.64 -30.73 -15.44
C GLY A 44 -3.55 -29.50 -15.42
N PHE A 45 -3.12 -28.38 -14.85
CA PHE A 45 -3.89 -27.13 -14.90
C PHE A 45 -3.74 -26.44 -16.25
N ASP A 46 -4.84 -25.83 -16.73
CA ASP A 46 -4.77 -24.79 -17.76
C ASP A 46 -4.36 -23.47 -17.09
N VAL A 47 -3.42 -22.72 -17.68
CA VAL A 47 -2.78 -21.59 -17.00
C VAL A 47 -2.71 -20.37 -17.89
N ILE A 48 -3.29 -19.27 -17.40
CA ILE A 48 -3.16 -17.92 -17.96
C ILE A 48 -2.31 -17.06 -17.02
N VAL A 49 -1.37 -16.30 -17.59
CA VAL A 49 -0.54 -15.36 -16.83
C VAL A 49 -1.01 -13.95 -17.14
N SER A 50 -1.37 -13.18 -16.12
CA SER A 50 -1.66 -11.75 -16.25
C SER A 50 -0.41 -11.01 -16.71
N GLY A 51 -0.52 -10.28 -17.82
CA GLY A 51 0.55 -9.44 -18.36
C GLY A 51 0.57 -8.02 -17.80
N ASP A 52 -0.51 -7.59 -17.14
CA ASP A 52 -0.65 -6.23 -16.61
C ASP A 52 0.21 -6.00 -15.35
N PRO A 53 0.56 -4.74 -15.05
CA PRO A 53 1.14 -4.37 -13.75
C PRO A 53 0.29 -4.86 -12.57
N CYS A 54 0.96 -5.10 -11.44
CA CYS A 54 0.32 -5.42 -10.17
C CYS A 54 1.05 -4.68 -9.06
N TYR A 55 0.34 -3.78 -8.38
CA TYR A 55 0.89 -2.93 -7.32
C TYR A 55 0.55 -3.42 -5.90
N GLY A 56 -0.40 -4.35 -5.77
CA GLY A 56 -0.93 -4.80 -4.50
C GLY A 56 -2.18 -5.66 -4.68
N ALA A 57 -2.69 -6.23 -3.58
CA ALA A 57 -3.99 -6.92 -3.59
C ALA A 57 -5.19 -5.98 -3.92
N CYS A 58 -4.98 -4.66 -3.92
CA CYS A 58 -5.97 -3.69 -4.39
C CYS A 58 -6.10 -3.61 -5.93
N ASP A 59 -5.34 -4.43 -6.65
CA ASP A 59 -5.24 -4.44 -8.10
C ASP A 59 -5.29 -5.88 -8.62
N LEU A 60 -6.43 -6.54 -8.43
CA LEU A 60 -6.59 -7.94 -8.85
C LEU A 60 -6.74 -8.03 -10.37
N ALA A 61 -6.09 -9.03 -10.98
CA ALA A 61 -6.19 -9.33 -12.41
C ALA A 61 -7.53 -10.01 -12.76
N LEU A 62 -8.64 -9.32 -12.51
CA LEU A 62 -9.99 -9.84 -12.73
C LEU A 62 -10.28 -10.14 -14.21
N ASP A 63 -9.64 -9.41 -15.13
CA ASP A 63 -9.76 -9.65 -16.57
C ASP A 63 -9.10 -10.98 -16.98
N ALA A 64 -7.98 -11.35 -16.35
CA ALA A 64 -7.37 -12.67 -16.54
C ALA A 64 -8.18 -13.77 -15.85
N LEU A 65 -8.70 -13.48 -14.65
CA LEU A 65 -9.59 -14.40 -13.91
C LEU A 65 -10.87 -14.72 -14.67
N ALA A 66 -11.37 -13.84 -15.55
CA ALA A 66 -12.52 -14.13 -16.39
C ALA A 66 -12.33 -15.36 -17.32
N TYR A 67 -11.09 -15.82 -17.52
CA TYR A 67 -10.74 -17.01 -18.29
C TYR A 67 -10.23 -18.18 -17.43
N ALA A 68 -10.36 -18.09 -16.11
CA ALA A 68 -9.87 -19.08 -15.16
C ALA A 68 -10.88 -19.36 -14.03
N ASP A 69 -10.75 -20.51 -13.36
CA ASP A 69 -11.57 -20.83 -12.20
C ASP A 69 -11.08 -20.08 -10.93
N VAL A 70 -9.76 -19.90 -10.83
CA VAL A 70 -9.11 -19.30 -9.66
C VAL A 70 -7.96 -18.36 -10.07
N LEU A 71 -7.87 -17.21 -9.42
CA LEU A 71 -6.71 -16.31 -9.50
C LEU A 71 -5.75 -16.59 -8.35
N VAL A 72 -4.51 -16.94 -8.66
CA VAL A 72 -3.41 -16.96 -7.69
C VAL A 72 -2.71 -15.61 -7.72
N HIS A 73 -2.93 -14.82 -6.65
CA HIS A 73 -2.35 -13.50 -6.47
C HIS A 73 -1.13 -13.59 -5.55
N VAL A 74 0.06 -13.41 -6.11
CA VAL A 74 1.32 -13.59 -5.39
C VAL A 74 1.80 -12.29 -4.75
N GLY A 75 2.42 -12.39 -3.57
CA GLY A 75 3.20 -11.33 -2.93
C GLY A 75 2.46 -10.51 -1.88
N HIS A 76 1.13 -10.47 -1.89
CA HIS A 76 0.34 -9.60 -1.00
C HIS A 76 -0.69 -10.39 -0.19
N ALA A 77 -0.98 -9.88 1.01
CA ALA A 77 -2.13 -10.28 1.81
C ALA A 77 -3.43 -9.69 1.24
N PRO A 78 -4.59 -10.32 1.48
CA PRO A 78 -5.88 -9.83 1.02
C PRO A 78 -6.18 -8.43 1.55
N VAL A 79 -6.69 -7.56 0.66
CA VAL A 79 -7.40 -6.31 1.02
C VAL A 79 -8.92 -6.45 0.88
N GLU A 80 -9.35 -7.54 0.24
CA GLU A 80 -10.73 -7.94 0.01
C GLU A 80 -10.74 -9.48 -0.09
N GLU A 81 -11.64 -10.14 0.66
CA GLU A 81 -11.80 -11.59 0.61
C GLU A 81 -12.67 -11.99 -0.58
N ARG A 82 -12.18 -12.96 -1.37
CA ARG A 82 -12.84 -13.44 -2.57
C ARG A 82 -12.69 -14.95 -2.74
N PRO A 83 -13.78 -15.69 -2.98
CA PRO A 83 -13.73 -17.16 -3.07
C PRO A 83 -12.97 -17.65 -4.32
N ASP A 84 -12.92 -16.84 -5.37
CA ASP A 84 -12.24 -17.08 -6.63
C ASP A 84 -10.76 -16.61 -6.63
N VAL A 85 -10.25 -16.16 -5.48
CA VAL A 85 -8.86 -15.69 -5.34
C VAL A 85 -8.11 -16.48 -4.26
N LEU A 86 -6.91 -16.93 -4.61
CA LEU A 86 -5.91 -17.51 -3.71
C LEU A 86 -4.77 -16.50 -3.53
N TYR A 87 -4.68 -15.91 -2.35
CA TYR A 87 -3.56 -15.06 -1.98
C TYR A 87 -2.36 -15.91 -1.54
N GLU A 88 -1.18 -15.56 -2.05
CA GLU A 88 0.10 -16.18 -1.72
C GLU A 88 1.11 -15.10 -1.28
N PRO A 89 1.03 -14.58 -0.04
CA PRO A 89 1.94 -13.57 0.45
C PRO A 89 3.38 -14.09 0.50
N VAL A 90 4.35 -13.30 0.04
CA VAL A 90 5.76 -13.68 0.09
C VAL A 90 6.41 -13.08 1.33
N ARG A 91 7.09 -13.93 2.08
CA ARG A 91 7.78 -13.60 3.33
C ARG A 91 9.28 -13.50 3.11
N PHE A 92 9.91 -12.59 3.84
CA PHE A 92 11.36 -12.40 3.83
C PHE A 92 11.88 -12.43 5.26
N ASP A 93 12.78 -13.38 5.52
CA ASP A 93 13.47 -13.50 6.79
C ASP A 93 14.64 -12.50 6.87
N PHE A 94 14.94 -12.09 8.10
CA PHE A 94 16.15 -11.36 8.46
C PHE A 94 16.54 -11.74 9.90
N ASP A 95 17.79 -11.48 10.28
CA ASP A 95 18.25 -11.70 11.65
C ASP A 95 17.73 -10.56 12.55
N VAL A 96 16.89 -10.90 13.53
CA VAL A 96 16.29 -9.93 14.47
C VAL A 96 17.32 -9.24 15.36
N SER A 97 18.57 -9.73 15.44
CA SER A 97 19.66 -9.04 16.12
C SER A 97 19.92 -7.63 15.56
N VAL A 98 19.53 -7.36 14.30
CA VAL A 98 19.63 -6.03 13.68
C VAL A 98 18.84 -4.95 14.44
N LEU A 99 17.86 -5.34 15.27
CA LEU A 99 17.14 -4.42 16.15
C LEU A 99 18.03 -3.81 17.24
N GLU A 100 19.24 -4.33 17.50
CA GLU A 100 20.23 -3.65 18.36
C GLU A 100 20.48 -2.20 17.92
N ASN A 101 20.47 -1.96 16.60
CA ASN A 101 20.75 -0.65 16.03
C ASN A 101 19.69 0.41 16.40
N VAL A 102 18.46 0.01 16.75
CA VAL A 102 17.40 0.96 17.12
C VAL A 102 17.45 1.36 18.58
N LEU A 103 18.06 0.54 19.45
CA LEU A 103 18.06 0.75 20.90
C LEU A 103 18.57 2.14 21.33
N PRO A 104 19.62 2.71 20.71
CA PRO A 104 20.10 4.05 21.08
C PRO A 104 19.15 5.19 20.67
N LEU A 105 18.25 4.95 19.71
CA LEU A 105 17.33 5.96 19.18
C LEU A 105 15.94 5.90 19.81
N LEU A 106 15.57 4.80 20.44
CA LEU A 106 14.28 4.67 21.12
C LEU A 106 14.29 5.44 22.45
N ALA A 107 13.35 6.37 22.60
CA ALA A 107 13.22 7.17 23.82
C ALA A 107 12.26 6.50 24.83
N GLY A 108 11.28 5.74 24.32
CA GLY A 108 10.23 5.09 25.10
C GLY A 108 10.57 3.67 25.53
N ARG A 109 10.04 3.27 26.69
CA ARG A 109 10.02 1.86 27.15
C ARG A 109 8.77 1.11 26.72
N ARG A 110 7.81 1.79 26.08
CA ARG A 110 6.59 1.25 25.48
C ARG A 110 6.43 1.89 24.11
N ILE A 111 6.47 1.08 23.06
CA ILE A 111 6.44 1.56 21.67
C ILE A 111 5.41 0.77 20.86
N GLY A 112 4.89 1.37 19.79
CA GLY A 112 4.19 0.64 18.73
C GLY A 112 5.20 -0.09 17.84
N LEU A 113 4.84 -1.26 17.34
CA LEU A 113 5.64 -2.03 16.39
C LEU A 113 4.80 -2.35 15.16
N VAL A 114 5.27 -1.89 14.01
CA VAL A 114 4.60 -2.11 12.72
C VAL A 114 5.60 -2.46 11.61
N THR A 115 5.12 -3.15 10.59
CA THR A 115 5.90 -3.59 9.44
C THR A 115 4.99 -3.80 8.21
N THR A 116 5.56 -4.29 7.11
CA THR A 116 4.81 -4.67 5.91
C THR A 116 4.59 -6.17 5.86
N VAL A 117 3.71 -6.63 4.97
CA VAL A 117 3.34 -8.05 4.80
C VAL A 117 4.53 -9.01 4.68
N GLN A 118 5.67 -8.52 4.19
CA GLN A 118 6.88 -9.32 3.98
C GLN A 118 7.55 -9.76 5.29
N HIS A 119 7.28 -9.08 6.41
CA HIS A 119 7.96 -9.34 7.69
C HIS A 119 7.00 -9.53 8.87
N VAL A 120 5.69 -9.51 8.64
CA VAL A 120 4.71 -9.68 9.73
C VAL A 120 4.88 -10.99 10.50
N HIS A 121 5.43 -12.04 9.87
CA HIS A 121 5.72 -13.32 10.51
C HIS A 121 6.84 -13.26 11.54
N LEU A 122 7.60 -12.15 11.58
CA LEU A 122 8.66 -11.88 12.55
C LEU A 122 8.22 -10.96 13.69
N ILE A 123 6.96 -10.53 13.73
CA ILE A 123 6.45 -9.61 14.78
C ILE A 123 6.68 -10.16 16.19
N ASP A 124 6.41 -11.45 16.41
CA ASP A 124 6.61 -12.07 17.72
C ASP A 124 8.10 -12.13 18.10
N ALA A 125 8.98 -12.44 17.14
CA ALA A 125 10.42 -12.49 17.35
C ALA A 125 10.99 -11.10 17.65
N MET A 126 10.59 -10.07 16.90
CA MET A 126 10.95 -8.68 17.16
C MET A 126 10.46 -8.20 18.53
N THR A 127 9.22 -8.57 18.90
CA THR A 127 8.64 -8.21 20.21
C THR A 127 9.40 -8.88 21.35
N ALA A 128 9.78 -10.15 21.20
CA ALA A 128 10.58 -10.87 22.19
C ALA A 128 11.97 -10.23 22.36
N PHE A 129 12.65 -9.93 21.26
CA PHE A 129 13.95 -9.27 21.25
C PHE A 129 13.92 -7.93 21.99
N LEU A 130 12.94 -7.06 21.66
CA LEU A 130 12.79 -5.75 22.31
C LEU A 130 12.48 -5.89 23.81
N ARG A 131 11.68 -6.90 24.17
CA ARG A 131 11.35 -7.17 25.58
C ARG A 131 12.58 -7.57 26.40
N GLU A 132 13.48 -8.37 25.83
CA GLU A 132 14.75 -8.74 26.49
C GLU A 132 15.64 -7.51 26.76
N HIS A 133 15.52 -6.48 25.93
CA HIS A 133 16.18 -5.18 26.10
C HIS A 133 15.35 -4.19 26.93
N GLY A 134 14.30 -4.66 27.61
CA GLY A 134 13.45 -3.86 28.49
C GLY A 134 12.53 -2.87 27.78
N ILE A 135 12.15 -3.16 26.53
CA ILE A 135 11.22 -2.37 25.72
C ILE A 135 9.95 -3.18 25.46
N LYS A 136 8.79 -2.65 25.87
CA LYS A 136 7.49 -3.24 25.57
C LYS A 136 7.00 -2.79 24.20
N ALA A 137 7.24 -3.61 23.19
CA ALA A 137 6.68 -3.40 21.85
C ALA A 137 5.23 -3.87 21.76
N LEU A 138 4.37 -3.08 21.12
CA LEU A 138 2.95 -3.34 20.93
C LEU A 138 2.66 -3.46 19.44
N ALA A 139 2.34 -4.67 18.98
CA ALA A 139 1.74 -4.86 17.68
C ALA A 139 0.21 -4.98 17.85
N ALA A 140 -0.54 -4.22 17.06
CA ALA A 140 -2.00 -4.21 17.10
C ALA A 140 -2.57 -4.72 15.76
N PRO A 141 -3.79 -5.27 15.74
CA PRO A 141 -4.46 -5.62 14.49
C PRO A 141 -4.76 -4.37 13.66
N GLY A 142 -4.73 -4.51 12.33
CA GLY A 142 -5.30 -3.51 11.42
C GLY A 142 -6.82 -3.69 11.26
N ASP A 143 -7.36 -3.13 10.19
CA ASP A 143 -8.77 -3.32 9.78
C ASP A 143 -8.88 -4.32 8.61
N GLY A 144 -10.07 -4.43 8.00
CA GLY A 144 -10.30 -5.34 6.88
C GLY A 144 -9.41 -5.08 5.66
N ARG A 145 -8.82 -3.88 5.54
CA ARG A 145 -7.89 -3.54 4.46
C ARG A 145 -6.49 -4.09 4.71
N ALA A 146 -6.07 -4.17 5.97
CA ALA A 146 -4.75 -4.64 6.41
C ALA A 146 -4.92 -5.60 7.60
N PRO A 147 -5.37 -6.85 7.36
CA PRO A 147 -5.91 -7.70 8.43
C PRO A 147 -4.85 -8.29 9.37
N LEU A 148 -3.56 -8.23 9.02
CA LEU A 148 -2.51 -8.88 9.80
C LEU A 148 -2.02 -7.96 10.94
N VAL A 149 -1.70 -8.56 12.08
CA VAL A 149 -1.19 -7.83 13.25
C VAL A 149 0.14 -7.14 12.92
N GLY A 150 0.23 -5.86 13.26
CA GLY A 150 1.39 -5.02 12.98
C GLY A 150 1.55 -4.63 11.51
N GLN A 151 0.64 -5.03 10.61
CA GLN A 151 0.74 -4.69 9.20
C GLN A 151 0.25 -3.28 8.92
N VAL A 152 1.08 -2.49 8.24
CA VAL A 152 0.67 -1.25 7.58
C VAL A 152 0.70 -1.42 6.06
N LEU A 153 -0.10 -0.61 5.37
CA LEU A 153 -0.05 -0.43 3.92
C LEU A 153 0.25 1.03 3.61
N GLY A 154 0.66 1.31 2.38
CA GLY A 154 0.82 2.70 1.94
C GLY A 154 -0.49 3.51 1.85
N CYS A 155 -1.63 2.88 2.18
CA CYS A 155 -2.94 3.51 2.21
C CYS A 155 -3.71 3.19 3.50
N ASN A 156 -3.09 2.54 4.49
CA ASN A 156 -3.78 2.17 5.73
C ASN A 156 -2.78 2.07 6.88
N PHE A 157 -2.97 2.91 7.88
CA PHE A 157 -2.15 3.01 9.08
C PHE A 157 -2.95 2.64 10.34
N THR A 158 -4.05 1.90 10.20
CA THR A 158 -4.94 1.53 11.31
C THR A 158 -4.20 0.73 12.38
N ALA A 159 -3.36 -0.23 12.00
CA ALA A 159 -2.54 -1.00 12.94
C ALA A 159 -1.60 -0.10 13.77
N ALA A 160 -1.03 0.94 13.17
CA ALA A 160 -0.16 1.88 13.86
C ALA A 160 -0.94 2.73 14.88
N ARG A 161 -2.09 3.29 14.46
CA ARG A 161 -3.01 4.04 15.36
C ARG A 161 -3.48 3.17 16.53
N ALA A 162 -3.82 1.91 16.27
CA ALA A 162 -4.33 0.98 17.28
C ALA A 162 -3.31 0.62 18.38
N THR A 163 -2.01 0.87 18.17
CA THR A 163 -1.00 0.69 19.24
C THR A 163 -1.19 1.67 20.40
N GLY A 164 -1.75 2.85 20.13
CA GLY A 164 -1.91 3.93 21.10
C GLY A 164 -0.58 4.40 21.73
N ALA A 165 0.53 4.23 21.02
CA ALA A 165 1.86 4.57 21.50
C ALA A 165 2.32 5.92 20.93
N ASP A 166 3.00 6.72 21.76
CA ASP A 166 3.58 8.02 21.37
C ASP A 166 4.88 7.88 20.58
N GLU A 167 5.46 6.67 20.56
CA GLU A 167 6.63 6.29 19.77
C GLU A 167 6.37 4.97 19.05
N ILE A 168 6.68 4.91 17.75
CA ILE A 168 6.44 3.76 16.89
C ILE A 168 7.72 3.38 16.17
N LEU A 169 8.08 2.09 16.23
CA LEU A 169 9.11 1.48 15.39
C LEU A 169 8.46 0.86 14.16
N PHE A 170 8.87 1.34 12.99
CA PHE A 170 8.62 0.71 11.71
C PHE A 170 9.84 -0.13 11.32
N VAL A 171 9.64 -1.42 11.02
CA VAL A 171 10.69 -2.29 10.48
C VAL A 171 10.37 -2.62 9.03
N GLY A 172 11.24 -2.25 8.10
CA GLY A 172 11.06 -2.48 6.68
C GLY A 172 11.86 -1.50 5.82
N THR A 173 11.82 -1.70 4.52
CA THR A 173 12.56 -0.86 3.58
C THR A 173 11.78 0.39 3.17
N GLY A 174 12.52 1.44 2.81
CA GLY A 174 11.98 2.69 2.29
C GLY A 174 11.35 3.60 3.34
N VAL A 175 11.01 4.83 2.91
CA VAL A 175 10.60 5.92 3.82
C VAL A 175 9.12 6.28 3.74
N PHE A 176 8.38 5.74 2.78
CA PHE A 176 6.98 6.10 2.56
C PHE A 176 6.07 5.72 3.75
N HIS A 177 6.09 4.43 4.14
CA HIS A 177 5.29 3.94 5.26
C HIS A 177 5.56 4.69 6.57
N PRO A 178 6.81 4.86 7.03
CA PRO A 178 7.07 5.56 8.28
C PRO A 178 6.65 7.04 8.24
N VAL A 179 6.82 7.74 7.11
CA VAL A 179 6.30 9.10 6.95
C VAL A 179 4.78 9.13 7.08
N GLY A 180 4.09 8.17 6.45
CA GLY A 180 2.64 8.06 6.55
C GLY A 180 2.15 7.72 7.95
N ILE A 181 2.87 6.84 8.67
CA ILE A 181 2.61 6.55 10.08
C ILE A 181 2.67 7.83 10.91
N GLN A 182 3.73 8.62 10.78
CA GLN A 182 3.88 9.86 11.56
C GLN A 182 2.75 10.85 11.28
N LEU A 183 2.31 10.99 10.02
CA LEU A 183 1.19 11.86 9.67
C LEU A 183 -0.15 11.33 10.19
N ALA A 184 -0.36 10.01 10.19
CA ALA A 184 -1.61 9.40 10.61
C ALA A 184 -1.78 9.31 12.14
N THR A 185 -0.68 9.23 12.89
CA THR A 185 -0.71 9.02 14.35
C THR A 185 -0.26 10.25 15.15
N GLY A 186 0.53 11.15 14.56
CA GLY A 186 1.23 12.22 15.28
C GLY A 186 2.36 11.72 16.20
N ALA A 187 2.62 10.41 16.24
CA ALA A 187 3.64 9.80 17.08
C ALA A 187 5.05 10.07 16.55
N ARG A 188 6.06 9.97 17.43
CA ARG A 188 7.46 9.85 16.99
C ARG A 188 7.64 8.53 16.26
N VAL A 189 8.30 8.53 15.10
CA VAL A 189 8.53 7.31 14.32
C VAL A 189 10.02 7.11 14.09
N VAL A 190 10.49 5.91 14.45
CA VAL A 190 11.83 5.41 14.10
C VAL A 190 11.65 4.33 13.04
N ALA A 191 12.42 4.40 11.96
CA ALA A 191 12.42 3.41 10.90
C ALA A 191 13.73 2.64 10.90
N LEU A 192 13.64 1.31 10.79
CA LEU A 192 14.76 0.38 10.65
C LEU A 192 14.64 -0.37 9.33
N ASP A 193 15.66 -0.27 8.48
CA ASP A 193 15.83 -1.18 7.35
C ASP A 193 16.51 -2.47 7.84
N PRO A 194 15.81 -3.62 7.84
CA PRO A 194 16.33 -4.85 8.43
C PRO A 194 17.46 -5.51 7.61
N PHE A 195 17.70 -5.04 6.38
CA PHE A 195 18.72 -5.62 5.50
C PHE A 195 20.02 -4.81 5.50
N THR A 196 19.92 -3.48 5.64
CA THR A 196 21.10 -2.60 5.73
C THR A 196 21.48 -2.28 7.17
N GLY A 197 20.54 -2.45 8.11
CA GLY A 197 20.70 -2.02 9.50
C GLY A 197 20.61 -0.51 9.69
N GLU A 198 20.28 0.25 8.64
CA GLU A 198 20.11 1.70 8.72
C GLU A 198 18.91 2.05 9.61
N VAL A 199 19.13 2.97 10.54
CA VAL A 199 18.09 3.49 11.43
C VAL A 199 18.00 4.99 11.27
N GLN A 200 16.78 5.50 11.17
CA GLN A 200 16.51 6.93 11.11
C GLN A 200 15.25 7.31 11.87
N GLU A 201 15.28 8.50 12.46
CA GLU A 201 14.07 9.19 12.91
C GLU A 201 13.42 9.89 11.72
N VAL A 202 12.09 9.83 11.67
CA VAL A 202 11.31 10.22 10.49
C VAL A 202 10.86 11.68 10.62
N ASP A 203 11.01 12.44 9.53
CA ASP A 203 10.51 13.82 9.42
C ASP A 203 9.50 13.97 8.26
N ALA A 204 8.22 13.85 8.58
CA ALA A 204 7.11 14.03 7.66
C ALA A 204 6.87 15.50 7.29
N SER A 205 7.41 16.47 8.04
CA SER A 205 7.25 17.89 7.72
C SER A 205 7.83 18.23 6.34
N ARG A 206 8.84 17.48 5.90
CA ARG A 206 9.41 17.58 4.56
C ARG A 206 8.40 17.22 3.48
N LEU A 207 7.59 16.18 3.70
CA LEU A 207 6.50 15.82 2.77
C LEU A 207 5.45 16.93 2.74
N VAL A 208 4.96 17.38 3.92
CA VAL A 208 3.92 18.43 4.02
C VAL A 208 4.35 19.71 3.30
N ARG A 209 5.61 20.17 3.49
CA ARG A 209 6.15 21.35 2.77
C ARG A 209 6.15 21.16 1.25
N ARG A 210 6.52 19.98 0.76
CA ARG A 210 6.48 19.68 -0.68
C ARG A 210 5.06 19.69 -1.20
N ARG A 211 4.12 19.11 -0.45
CA ARG A 211 2.70 19.07 -0.81
C ARG A 211 2.07 20.46 -0.83
N ALA A 212 2.42 21.35 0.10
CA ALA A 212 2.04 22.77 0.07
C ALA A 212 2.41 23.44 -1.26
N ALA A 213 3.64 23.21 -1.75
CA ALA A 213 4.07 23.75 -3.04
C ALA A 213 3.31 23.14 -4.24
N VAL A 214 2.85 21.88 -4.15
CA VAL A 214 2.03 21.25 -5.20
C VAL A 214 0.62 21.85 -5.21
N MET A 215 0.00 22.04 -4.05
CA MET A 215 -1.30 22.72 -3.94
C MET A 215 -1.24 24.14 -4.48
N GLU A 216 -0.17 24.89 -4.17
CA GLU A 216 -0.01 26.25 -4.69
C GLU A 216 0.08 26.27 -6.21
N LYS A 217 0.83 25.35 -6.82
CA LYS A 217 0.88 25.20 -8.29
C LYS A 217 -0.47 24.83 -8.90
N ALA A 218 -1.34 24.15 -8.15
CA ALA A 218 -2.66 23.73 -8.60
C ALA A 218 -3.75 24.80 -8.41
N ARG A 219 -3.50 25.83 -7.58
CA ARG A 219 -4.50 26.83 -7.14
C ARG A 219 -5.29 27.44 -8.31
N ASP A 220 -4.56 27.84 -9.34
CA ASP A 220 -5.10 28.56 -10.49
C ASP A 220 -5.41 27.65 -11.69
N ALA A 221 -5.42 26.32 -11.50
CA ALA A 221 -5.78 25.40 -12.57
C ALA A 221 -7.19 25.70 -13.11
N ALA A 222 -7.31 25.84 -14.44
CA ALA A 222 -8.59 26.14 -15.08
C ALA A 222 -9.59 24.97 -14.95
N SER A 223 -9.10 23.74 -14.87
CA SER A 223 -9.89 22.52 -14.70
C SER A 223 -9.14 21.48 -13.86
N PHE A 224 -9.89 20.69 -13.10
CA PHE A 224 -9.40 19.59 -12.27
C PHE A 224 -10.00 18.26 -12.74
N GLY A 225 -9.15 17.28 -13.02
CA GLY A 225 -9.57 15.89 -13.25
C GLY A 225 -9.62 15.11 -11.94
N ILE A 226 -10.81 14.75 -11.46
CA ILE A 226 -11.00 13.92 -10.28
C ILE A 226 -10.92 12.45 -10.71
N ILE A 227 -9.77 11.82 -10.47
CA ILE A 227 -9.46 10.46 -10.92
C ILE A 227 -10.20 9.45 -10.07
N VAL A 228 -10.94 8.54 -10.70
CA VAL A 228 -11.51 7.33 -10.11
C VAL A 228 -10.86 6.11 -10.74
N SER A 229 -10.19 5.30 -9.93
CA SER A 229 -9.59 4.05 -10.41
C SER A 229 -10.65 2.96 -10.61
N THR A 230 -10.51 2.18 -11.68
CA THR A 230 -11.31 0.96 -11.90
C THR A 230 -10.64 -0.30 -11.35
N LYS A 231 -9.46 -0.19 -10.72
CA LYS A 231 -8.81 -1.32 -10.03
C LYS A 231 -9.66 -1.79 -8.85
N SER A 232 -9.73 -3.10 -8.63
CA SER A 232 -10.69 -3.76 -7.72
C SER A 232 -10.76 -3.13 -6.33
N GLY A 233 -9.62 -2.82 -5.73
CA GLY A 233 -9.55 -2.24 -4.39
C GLY A 233 -9.41 -0.72 -4.35
N GLN A 234 -9.36 0.01 -5.47
CA GLN A 234 -9.06 1.45 -5.49
C GLN A 234 -10.25 2.35 -5.89
N GLN A 235 -11.44 1.78 -5.98
CA GLN A 235 -12.62 2.50 -6.43
C GLN A 235 -13.21 3.32 -5.27
N ARG A 236 -13.18 4.66 -5.40
CA ARG A 236 -13.75 5.60 -4.42
C ARG A 236 -14.74 6.58 -5.09
N MET A 237 -15.70 6.06 -5.87
CA MET A 237 -16.65 6.90 -6.62
C MET A 237 -17.49 7.84 -5.75
N SER A 238 -17.88 7.39 -4.55
CA SER A 238 -18.63 8.23 -3.61
C SER A 238 -17.82 9.45 -3.15
N LEU A 239 -16.53 9.26 -2.84
CA LEU A 239 -15.60 10.34 -2.52
C LEU A 239 -15.40 11.26 -3.72
N ALA A 240 -15.14 10.71 -4.90
CA ALA A 240 -14.92 11.51 -6.10
C ALA A 240 -16.12 12.40 -6.43
N ARG A 241 -17.35 11.91 -6.30
CA ARG A 241 -18.57 12.71 -6.47
C ARG A 241 -18.69 13.85 -5.44
N ARG A 242 -18.28 13.62 -4.19
CA ARG A 242 -18.23 14.70 -3.18
C ARG A 242 -17.21 15.77 -3.56
N LEU A 243 -16.02 15.38 -4.04
CA LEU A 243 -14.98 16.33 -4.43
C LEU A 243 -15.39 17.15 -5.65
N VAL A 244 -16.03 16.54 -6.66
CA VAL A 244 -16.59 17.26 -7.81
C VAL A 244 -17.54 18.37 -7.37
N ALA A 245 -18.38 18.11 -6.37
CA ALA A 245 -19.33 19.09 -5.86
C ALA A 245 -18.69 20.30 -5.14
N LEU A 246 -17.37 20.27 -4.86
CA LEU A 246 -16.66 21.38 -4.21
C LEU A 246 -16.24 22.49 -5.20
N SER A 247 -16.29 22.24 -6.51
CA SER A 247 -15.80 23.20 -7.51
C SER A 247 -16.41 22.96 -8.88
N ASP A 248 -16.94 24.00 -9.52
CA ASP A 248 -17.45 23.96 -10.90
C ASP A 248 -16.34 23.67 -11.94
N ARG A 249 -15.07 23.71 -11.53
CA ARG A 249 -13.90 23.35 -12.37
C ARG A 249 -13.54 21.86 -12.30
N ALA A 250 -14.24 21.05 -11.50
CA ALA A 250 -13.90 19.65 -11.25
C ALA A 250 -14.74 18.68 -12.08
N PHE A 251 -14.09 17.69 -12.70
CA PHE A 251 -14.72 16.70 -13.59
C PHE A 251 -14.29 15.29 -13.23
N LEU A 252 -15.21 14.31 -13.28
CA LEU A 252 -14.87 12.90 -13.06
C LEU A 252 -14.05 12.35 -14.23
N VAL A 253 -12.96 11.66 -13.92
CA VAL A 253 -12.11 10.96 -14.88
C VAL A 253 -11.93 9.52 -14.41
N ALA A 254 -12.44 8.55 -15.16
CA ALA A 254 -12.25 7.14 -14.84
C ALA A 254 -10.99 6.61 -15.55
N MET A 255 -10.10 5.97 -14.80
CA MET A 255 -8.84 5.40 -15.32
C MET A 255 -8.60 4.02 -14.73
N ARG A 256 -8.07 3.08 -15.51
CA ARG A 256 -7.56 1.81 -14.93
C ARG A 256 -6.14 2.01 -14.45
N GLU A 257 -5.24 2.34 -15.36
CA GLU A 257 -3.88 2.78 -15.04
C GLU A 257 -3.85 4.30 -14.92
N VAL A 258 -3.15 4.84 -13.92
CA VAL A 258 -3.01 6.29 -13.79
C VAL A 258 -1.66 6.67 -14.38
N SER A 259 -1.66 6.99 -15.67
CA SER A 259 -0.42 7.23 -16.41
C SER A 259 -0.18 8.71 -16.74
N PRO A 260 1.09 9.17 -16.73
CA PRO A 260 1.43 10.52 -17.18
C PRO A 260 1.00 10.83 -18.62
N ALA A 261 1.02 9.82 -19.50
CA ALA A 261 0.68 9.97 -20.92
C ALA A 261 -0.80 10.29 -21.10
N GLU A 262 -1.70 9.49 -20.51
CA GLU A 262 -3.14 9.75 -20.60
C GLU A 262 -3.52 11.08 -19.95
N MET A 263 -2.87 11.44 -18.84
CA MET A 263 -3.10 12.72 -18.19
C MET A 263 -2.68 13.92 -19.05
N LEU A 264 -1.63 13.78 -19.84
CA LEU A 264 -1.20 14.80 -20.80
C LEU A 264 -2.23 14.93 -21.93
N ASP A 265 -2.68 13.80 -22.49
CA ASP A 265 -3.65 13.77 -23.59
C ASP A 265 -5.01 14.37 -23.19
N LEU A 266 -5.43 14.14 -21.94
CA LEU A 266 -6.68 14.69 -21.38
C LEU A 266 -6.61 16.20 -21.08
N GLY A 267 -5.42 16.76 -20.83
CA GLY A 267 -5.20 18.21 -20.78
C GLY A 267 -5.79 18.98 -19.58
N PHE A 268 -6.16 18.31 -18.48
CA PHE A 268 -6.56 19.03 -17.25
C PHE A 268 -5.39 19.79 -16.61
N GLY A 269 -5.66 20.97 -16.04
CA GLY A 269 -4.63 21.81 -15.42
C GLY A 269 -4.05 21.25 -14.12
N ALA A 270 -4.84 20.43 -13.41
CA ALA A 270 -4.41 19.64 -12.27
C ALA A 270 -5.32 18.40 -12.14
N TYR A 271 -4.91 17.43 -11.35
CA TYR A 271 -5.73 16.27 -11.02
C TYR A 271 -5.88 16.08 -9.52
N VAL A 272 -6.95 15.41 -9.12
CA VAL A 272 -7.19 14.97 -7.74
C VAL A 272 -7.30 13.46 -7.75
N ASN A 273 -6.41 12.81 -7.02
CA ASN A 273 -6.24 11.37 -7.03
C ASN A 273 -7.15 10.71 -5.99
N THR A 274 -8.25 10.09 -6.41
CA THR A 274 -9.02 9.18 -5.54
C THR A 274 -8.63 7.70 -5.71
N ALA A 275 -7.58 7.39 -6.46
CA ALA A 275 -7.04 6.04 -6.63
C ALA A 275 -6.07 5.67 -5.48
N CYS A 276 -4.93 5.03 -5.79
CA CYS A 276 -3.87 4.72 -4.82
C CYS A 276 -3.23 6.00 -4.26
N PRO A 277 -3.21 6.24 -2.93
CA PRO A 277 -2.66 7.47 -2.34
C PRO A 277 -1.20 7.73 -2.71
N ARG A 278 -0.41 6.66 -2.86
CA ARG A 278 1.02 6.74 -3.21
C ARG A 278 1.28 7.47 -4.52
N LEU A 279 0.33 7.47 -5.47
CA LEU A 279 0.51 8.16 -6.75
C LEU A 279 0.74 9.66 -6.55
N ALA A 280 -0.07 10.30 -5.71
CA ALA A 280 0.05 11.74 -5.45
C ALA A 280 1.27 12.09 -4.60
N TYR A 281 1.79 11.13 -3.80
CA TYR A 281 2.92 11.39 -2.91
C TYR A 281 4.26 11.00 -3.54
N ASP A 282 4.45 9.73 -3.90
CA ASP A 282 5.70 9.18 -4.44
C ASP A 282 5.89 9.53 -5.91
N ASP A 283 4.82 9.42 -6.70
CA ASP A 283 4.90 9.51 -8.17
C ASP A 283 4.65 10.94 -8.70
N GLN A 284 4.43 11.93 -7.82
CA GLN A 284 4.19 13.32 -8.21
C GLN A 284 5.19 13.86 -9.23
N VAL A 285 6.47 13.49 -9.08
CA VAL A 285 7.56 13.94 -9.97
C VAL A 285 7.45 13.40 -11.39
N ARG A 286 6.68 12.33 -11.61
CA ARG A 286 6.46 11.69 -12.91
C ARG A 286 5.28 12.30 -13.67
N PHE A 287 4.38 12.99 -12.98
CA PHE A 287 3.17 13.55 -13.60
C PHE A 287 3.44 14.91 -14.26
N PRO A 288 2.79 15.20 -15.39
CA PRO A 288 3.02 16.44 -16.15
C PRO A 288 2.46 17.68 -15.46
N VAL A 289 1.52 17.48 -14.53
CA VAL A 289 0.79 18.52 -13.80
C VAL A 289 0.65 18.17 -12.31
N PRO A 290 0.27 19.12 -11.45
CA PRO A 290 -0.01 18.82 -10.04
C PRO A 290 -1.06 17.71 -9.87
N VAL A 291 -0.78 16.77 -8.97
CA VAL A 291 -1.73 15.72 -8.57
C VAL A 291 -1.96 15.82 -7.07
N LEU A 292 -3.15 16.25 -6.69
CA LEU A 292 -3.54 16.45 -5.30
C LEU A 292 -4.17 15.19 -4.72
N THR A 293 -4.11 15.06 -3.40
CA THR A 293 -4.93 14.10 -2.66
C THR A 293 -6.31 14.68 -2.34
N PRO A 294 -7.27 13.86 -1.91
CA PRO A 294 -8.56 14.36 -1.46
C PRO A 294 -8.47 15.41 -0.34
N PRO A 295 -7.71 15.21 0.77
CA PRO A 295 -7.56 16.25 1.79
C PRO A 295 -6.95 17.55 1.27
N GLU A 296 -6.00 17.47 0.34
CA GLU A 296 -5.36 18.64 -0.26
C GLU A 296 -6.33 19.43 -1.14
N PHE A 297 -7.18 18.75 -1.91
CA PHE A 297 -8.20 19.41 -2.71
C PHE A 297 -9.31 20.03 -1.84
N GLU A 298 -9.69 19.35 -0.75
CA GLU A 298 -10.61 19.92 0.25
C GLU A 298 -10.03 21.22 0.85
N ILE A 299 -8.74 21.26 1.19
CA ILE A 299 -8.06 22.47 1.67
C ILE A 299 -8.07 23.56 0.59
N LEU A 300 -7.73 23.21 -0.65
CA LEU A 300 -7.71 24.16 -1.77
C LEU A 300 -9.08 24.79 -2.03
N CYS A 301 -10.16 24.02 -1.84
CA CYS A 301 -11.54 24.49 -1.99
C CYS A 301 -12.12 25.13 -0.71
N GLY A 302 -11.37 25.20 0.38
CA GLY A 302 -11.83 25.75 1.67
C GLY A 302 -12.79 24.86 2.45
N ALA A 303 -12.93 23.58 2.08
CA ALA A 303 -13.75 22.59 2.77
C ALA A 303 -13.04 21.94 3.98
N ARG A 304 -11.72 22.11 4.09
CA ARG A 304 -10.87 21.64 5.18
C ARG A 304 -9.87 22.74 5.57
N ALA A 305 -9.59 22.90 6.87
CA ALA A 305 -8.55 23.81 7.33
C ALA A 305 -7.15 23.22 7.11
N TRP A 306 -6.15 24.08 6.90
CA TRP A 306 -4.75 23.64 6.74
C TRP A 306 -4.23 22.84 7.94
N ASP A 307 -4.61 23.26 9.15
CA ASP A 307 -4.18 22.62 10.40
C ASP A 307 -4.76 21.19 10.55
N ASP A 308 -5.80 20.86 9.77
CA ASP A 308 -6.40 19.53 9.69
C ASP A 308 -5.86 18.68 8.52
N TYR A 309 -4.66 19.01 8.02
CA TYR A 309 -3.99 18.22 6.97
C TYR A 309 -3.86 16.76 7.42
N ALA A 310 -4.31 15.85 6.55
CA ALA A 310 -4.26 14.42 6.79
C ALA A 310 -3.65 13.70 5.60
N ILE A 311 -2.96 12.59 5.87
CA ILE A 311 -2.57 11.66 4.82
C ILE A 311 -3.83 10.94 4.29
N ASP A 312 -3.88 10.72 2.97
CA ASP A 312 -4.99 10.01 2.34
C ASP A 312 -4.93 8.50 2.63
N GLU A 313 -6.03 7.95 3.15
CA GLU A 313 -6.16 6.55 3.57
C GLU A 313 -7.41 5.87 2.99
N TYR A 314 -7.33 4.55 2.86
CA TYR A 314 -8.45 3.64 2.67
C TYR A 314 -8.74 3.00 4.02
N LEU A 315 -9.76 3.51 4.70
CA LEU A 315 -10.26 2.95 5.95
C LEU A 315 -11.43 2.01 5.65
N SER A 316 -11.46 0.87 6.33
CA SER A 316 -12.69 0.07 6.35
C SER A 316 -13.80 0.85 7.08
N PRO A 317 -15.06 0.78 6.61
CA PRO A 317 -16.21 1.38 7.30
C PRO A 317 -16.36 0.89 8.74
#